data_AF-A0A7Z0SPK3-F1
#
_entry.id   AF-A0A7Z0SPK3-F1
#
_cell.length_a   1.000
_cell.length_b   1.000
_cell.length_c   1.000
_cell.angle_alpha   90.00
_cell.angle_beta   90.00
_cell.angle_gamma   90.00
#
_symmetry.space_group_name_H-M   'P 1'
#
loop_
_entity.id
_entity.type
_entity.pdbx_description
1 polymer ?
#
loop_
_entity_poly.entity_id
_entity_poly.type
_entity_poly.pdbx_seq_one_letter_code
_entity_poly.pdbx_strand_id
1 'polypeptide(L)'
;MPVILQDHFSFDGPFGDEMTKAMITSAESINHEPGLIWKIWTENADQQLASRIYLVGSRANAEAYCEMHTARLEVDRHQCYSPVHKHHPISNQLRAY
;
A
#
# COMPACT_ATOMS: atom_id res chain seq x y z
N MET A 1 11.48 12.06 -6.97
CA MET A 1 11.31 11.92 -5.51
C MET A 1 10.36 10.75 -5.29
N PRO A 2 10.76 9.72 -4.53
CA PRO A 2 9.89 8.60 -4.22
C PRO A 2 8.65 9.05 -3.43
N VAL A 3 7.53 8.36 -3.64
CA VAL A 3 6.24 8.63 -3.01
C VAL A 3 5.78 7.36 -2.30
N ILE A 4 5.29 7.53 -1.07
CA ILE A 4 4.62 6.45 -0.34
C ILE A 4 3.13 6.55 -0.60
N LEU A 5 2.52 5.45 -1.02
CA LEU A 5 1.08 5.29 -1.11
C LEU A 5 0.63 4.32 -0.01
N GLN A 6 -0.48 4.61 0.63
CA GLN A 6 -1.02 3.79 1.70
C GLN A 6 -2.53 3.72 1.61
N ASP A 7 -3.03 2.50 1.46
CA ASP A 7 -4.44 2.17 1.32
C ASP A 7 -4.87 1.27 2.48
N HIS A 8 -5.97 1.62 3.14
CA HIS A 8 -6.58 0.81 4.21
C HIS A 8 -8.03 0.52 3.84
N PHE A 9 -8.46 -0.71 4.07
CA PHE A 9 -9.82 -1.15 3.78
C PHE A 9 -10.31 -2.15 4.83
N SER A 10 -11.62 -2.13 5.07
CA SER A 10 -12.30 -3.18 5.84
C SER A 10 -12.10 -4.51 5.15
N PHE A 11 -11.74 -5.53 5.92
CA PHE A 11 -11.39 -6.83 5.41
C PHE A 11 -11.81 -7.89 6.42
N ASP A 12 -12.78 -8.73 6.05
CA ASP A 12 -13.34 -9.74 6.95
C ASP A 12 -12.51 -11.05 6.97
N GLY A 13 -11.30 -11.00 6.40
CA GLY A 13 -10.42 -12.14 6.21
C GLY A 13 -10.55 -12.79 4.83
N PRO A 14 -9.77 -13.85 4.56
CA PRO A 14 -8.95 -14.59 5.53
C PRO A 14 -7.68 -13.83 5.98
N PHE A 15 -7.17 -14.13 7.18
CA PHE A 15 -5.96 -13.54 7.78
C PHE A 15 -4.78 -14.53 7.81
N GLY A 16 -3.56 -14.03 8.02
CA GLY A 16 -2.33 -14.81 8.15
C GLY A 16 -1.90 -15.47 6.85
N ASP A 17 -1.51 -16.73 6.93
CA ASP A 17 -1.06 -17.51 5.76
C ASP A 17 -2.14 -17.62 4.67
N GLU A 18 -3.42 -17.67 5.08
CA GLU A 18 -4.54 -17.73 4.14
C GLU A 18 -4.76 -16.40 3.43
N MET A 19 -4.50 -15.26 4.08
CA MET A 19 -4.45 -13.96 3.42
C MET A 19 -3.37 -13.95 2.34
N THR A 20 -2.18 -14.46 2.68
CA THR A 20 -1.04 -14.51 1.76
C THR A 20 -1.38 -15.31 0.52
N LYS A 21 -2.00 -16.48 0.68
CA LYS A 21 -2.46 -17.31 -0.45
C LYS A 21 -3.55 -16.62 -1.27
N ALA A 22 -4.54 -16.01 -0.62
CA ALA A 22 -5.65 -15.34 -1.30
C ALA A 22 -5.18 -14.12 -2.11
N MET A 23 -4.17 -13.39 -1.60
CA MET A 23 -3.69 -12.14 -2.18
C MET A 23 -2.51 -12.32 -3.13
N ILE A 24 -1.94 -13.53 -3.27
CA ILE A 24 -0.70 -13.75 -4.02
C ILE A 24 -0.79 -13.29 -5.47
N THR A 25 -1.87 -13.62 -6.18
CA THR A 25 -2.06 -13.23 -7.59
C THR A 25 -2.17 -11.70 -7.72
N SER A 26 -2.86 -11.04 -6.79
CA SER A 26 -2.95 -9.58 -6.75
C SER A 26 -1.59 -8.95 -6.42
N ALA A 27 -0.83 -9.57 -5.53
CA ALA A 27 0.52 -9.13 -5.22
C ALA A 27 1.44 -9.28 -6.44
N GLU A 28 1.38 -10.39 -7.18
CA GLU A 28 2.18 -10.59 -8.38
C GLU A 28 1.86 -9.55 -9.46
N SER A 29 0.59 -9.27 -9.73
CA SER A 29 0.22 -8.26 -10.75
C SER A 29 0.80 -6.89 -10.42
N ILE A 30 0.78 -6.49 -9.15
CA ILE A 30 1.31 -5.20 -8.70
C ILE A 30 2.83 -5.09 -8.92
N ASN A 31 3.59 -6.20 -8.93
CA ASN A 31 5.04 -6.14 -9.19
C ASN A 31 5.38 -5.60 -10.59
N HIS A 32 4.42 -5.62 -11.53
CA HIS A 32 4.60 -5.14 -12.89
C HIS A 32 4.25 -3.66 -13.06
N GLU A 33 3.80 -3.00 -12.00
CA GLU A 33 3.41 -1.59 -12.05
C GLU A 33 4.62 -0.67 -12.22
N PRO A 34 4.58 0.29 -13.16
CA PRO A 34 5.72 1.14 -13.47
C PRO A 34 6.25 1.89 -12.24
N GLY A 35 7.53 1.68 -11.95
CA GLY A 35 8.24 2.40 -10.88
C GLY A 35 7.85 1.99 -9.46
N LEU A 36 7.12 0.89 -9.26
CA LEU A 36 7.03 0.26 -7.96
C LEU A 36 8.43 -0.20 -7.51
N ILE A 37 8.80 0.13 -6.27
CA ILE A 37 10.07 -0.28 -5.66
C ILE A 37 9.82 -1.44 -4.69
N TRP A 38 8.84 -1.29 -3.80
CA TRP A 38 8.42 -2.34 -2.88
C TRP A 38 6.98 -2.13 -2.43
N LYS A 39 6.40 -3.18 -1.85
CA LYS A 39 5.10 -3.13 -1.17
C LYS A 39 5.11 -3.94 0.12
N ILE A 40 4.27 -3.54 1.07
CA ILE A 40 4.04 -4.22 2.34
C ILE A 40 2.53 -4.41 2.47
N TRP A 41 2.12 -5.62 2.83
CA TRP A 41 0.75 -5.92 3.23
C TRP A 41 0.70 -5.98 4.75
N THR A 42 -0.32 -5.36 5.33
CA THR A 42 -0.58 -5.39 6.76
C THR A 42 -1.98 -5.87 6.99
N GLU A 43 -2.18 -6.52 8.12
CA GLU A 43 -3.47 -7.07 8.51
C GLU A 43 -3.71 -6.85 10.00
N ASN A 44 -4.98 -6.74 10.36
CA ASN A 44 -5.43 -6.68 11.74
C ASN A 44 -6.74 -7.44 11.85
N ALA A 45 -6.64 -8.71 12.27
CA ALA A 45 -7.80 -9.58 12.44
C ALA A 45 -8.74 -9.05 13.55
N ASP A 46 -8.21 -8.49 14.63
CA ASP A 46 -9.05 -7.98 15.73
C ASP A 46 -9.96 -6.83 15.29
N GLN A 47 -9.48 -6.01 14.35
CA GLN A 47 -10.21 -4.86 13.82
C GLN A 47 -10.88 -5.13 12.47
N GLN A 48 -10.72 -6.33 11.90
CA GLN A 48 -11.16 -6.67 10.54
C GLN A 48 -10.67 -5.65 9.50
N LEU A 49 -9.37 -5.36 9.54
CA LEU A 49 -8.71 -4.41 8.64
C LEU A 49 -7.56 -5.07 7.90
N ALA A 50 -7.38 -4.66 6.65
CA ALA A 50 -6.15 -4.89 5.90
C ALA A 50 -5.67 -3.59 5.28
N SER A 51 -4.38 -3.52 4.99
CA SER A 51 -3.77 -2.33 4.40
C SER A 51 -2.60 -2.69 3.53
N ARG A 52 -2.26 -1.78 2.63
CA ARG A 52 -1.19 -1.94 1.65
C ARG A 52 -0.40 -0.65 1.58
N ILE A 53 0.90 -0.78 1.75
CA ILE A 53 1.85 0.33 1.69
C ILE A 53 2.77 0.08 0.50
N TYR A 54 2.95 1.09 -0.34
CA TYR A 54 3.78 1.02 -1.54
C TYR A 54 4.81 2.14 -1.53
N LEU A 55 6.03 1.86 -2.00
CA LEU A 55 6.98 2.89 -2.39
C LEU A 55 7.11 2.92 -3.90
N VAL A 56 6.85 4.08 -4.50
CA VAL A 56 6.92 4.31 -5.94
C VAL A 56 7.99 5.35 -6.24
N GLY A 57 8.79 5.14 -7.29
CA GLY A 57 9.97 5.96 -7.58
C GLY A 57 9.69 7.39 -8.02
N SER A 58 8.46 7.69 -8.46
CA SER A 58 8.06 9.02 -8.93
C SER A 58 6.60 9.32 -8.57
N ARG A 59 6.29 10.63 -8.45
CA ARG A 59 4.91 11.10 -8.25
C ARG A 59 4.00 10.75 -9.43
N ALA A 60 4.48 10.90 -10.66
CA ALA A 60 3.69 10.60 -11.86
C ALA A 60 3.26 9.12 -11.90
N ASN A 61 4.17 8.20 -11.57
CA ASN A 61 3.84 6.78 -11.51
C ASN A 61 2.89 6.47 -10.34
N ALA A 62 3.07 7.16 -9.22
CA ALA A 62 2.19 7.01 -8.07
C ALA A 62 0.75 7.46 -8.39
N GLU A 63 0.59 8.60 -9.07
CA GLU A 63 -0.70 9.10 -9.54
C GLU A 63 -1.36 8.15 -10.55
N ALA A 64 -0.59 7.65 -11.53
CA ALA A 64 -1.09 6.67 -12.50
C ALA A 64 -1.56 5.37 -11.83
N TYR A 65 -0.80 4.87 -10.85
CA TYR A 65 -1.19 3.70 -10.07
C TYR A 65 -2.48 3.96 -9.26
N CYS A 66 -2.57 5.11 -8.60
CA CYS A 66 -3.78 5.52 -7.87
C CYS A 66 -4.99 5.57 -8.80
N GLU A 67 -4.88 6.15 -10.00
CA GLU A 67 -5.98 6.27 -10.95
C GLU A 67 -6.50 4.91 -11.42
N MET A 68 -5.59 4.01 -11.82
CA MET A 68 -5.94 2.64 -12.19
C MET A 68 -6.63 1.90 -11.03
N HIS A 69 -6.05 1.98 -9.83
CA HIS A 69 -6.50 1.18 -8.69
C HIS A 69 -7.81 1.70 -8.09
N THR A 70 -8.02 3.02 -8.07
CA THR A 70 -9.28 3.68 -7.68
C THR A 70 -10.41 3.29 -8.65
N ALA A 71 -10.14 3.29 -9.96
CA ALA A 71 -11.11 2.88 -10.97
C ALA A 71 -11.49 1.40 -10.88
N ARG A 72 -10.56 0.53 -10.47
CA ARG A 72 -10.78 -0.92 -10.35
C ARG A 72 -11.58 -1.30 -9.10
N LEU A 73 -11.41 -0.58 -8.01
CA LEU A 73 -11.95 -0.95 -6.69
C LEU A 73 -13.16 -0.12 -6.24
N GLU A 74 -13.62 0.85 -7.05
CA GLU A 74 -14.65 1.83 -6.68
C GLU A 74 -14.40 2.53 -5.32
N VAL A 75 -13.14 2.56 -4.90
CA VAL A 75 -12.71 3.19 -3.64
C VAL A 75 -12.48 4.68 -3.85
N ASP A 76 -12.63 5.46 -2.78
CA ASP A 76 -12.38 6.89 -2.84
C ASP A 76 -10.88 7.17 -3.05
N ARG A 77 -10.57 8.14 -3.93
CA ARG A 77 -9.19 8.56 -4.29
C ARG A 77 -8.38 9.00 -3.06
N HIS A 78 -9.06 9.43 -1.99
CA HIS A 78 -8.45 9.78 -0.70
C HIS A 78 -7.74 8.59 -0.01
N GLN A 79 -8.14 7.35 -0.30
CA GLN A 79 -7.47 6.14 0.21
C GLN A 79 -6.18 5.82 -0.55
N CYS A 80 -6.03 6.31 -1.77
CA CYS A 80 -4.85 6.05 -2.60
C CYS A 80 -3.72 7.06 -2.32
N TYR A 81 -4.06 8.28 -1.90
CA TYR A 81 -3.11 9.37 -1.74
C TYR A 81 -3.26 10.04 -0.38
N SER A 82 -2.55 9.53 0.63
CA SER A 82 -2.16 10.39 1.75
C SER A 82 -0.92 11.15 1.31
N PRO A 83 -0.96 12.48 1.08
CA PRO A 83 0.25 13.28 1.02
C PRO A 83 0.89 13.11 2.38
N VAL A 84 1.86 12.20 2.42
CA VAL A 84 2.76 11.97 3.53
C VAL A 84 2.99 13.31 4.23
N HIS A 85 2.41 13.44 5.42
CA HIS A 85 2.74 14.52 6.33
C HIS A 85 4.25 14.58 6.40
N LYS A 86 4.85 15.74 6.08
CA LYS A 86 6.30 16.00 6.09
C LYS A 86 7.03 14.99 6.98
N HIS A 87 7.65 13.97 6.38
CA HIS A 87 8.50 13.07 7.15
C HIS A 87 9.69 13.90 7.65
N HIS A 88 9.63 14.32 8.91
CA HIS A 88 10.85 14.66 9.61
C HIS A 88 11.68 13.38 9.68
N PRO A 89 13.00 13.43 9.47
CA PRO A 89 13.88 12.27 9.52
C PRO A 89 14.11 11.79 10.97
N ILE A 90 13.01 11.56 11.72
CA ILE A 90 13.04 10.99 13.07
C ILE A 90 13.26 9.46 12.98
N SER A 91 12.89 8.82 11.87
CA SER A 91 13.06 7.36 11.71
C SER A 91 14.52 6.88 11.68
N ASN A 92 15.47 7.74 11.29
CA ASN A 92 16.90 7.42 11.37
C ASN A 92 17.45 7.40 12.82
N GLN A 93 16.67 7.83 13.82
CA GLN A 93 17.06 7.78 15.23
C GLN A 93 16.57 6.51 15.95
N LEU A 94 15.77 5.66 15.30
CA LEU A 94 15.19 4.46 15.93
C LEU A 94 15.73 3.13 15.37
N ARG A 95 16.83 3.14 14.62
CA ARG A 95 17.60 1.91 14.34
C ARG A 95 18.50 1.56 15.52
N ALA A 96 17.88 1.05 16.58
CA ALA A 96 18.50 0.14 17.51
C ALA A 96 17.48 -0.96 17.82
N TYR A 97 17.98 -2.20 17.85
CA TYR A 97 17.30 -3.50 18.01
C TYR A 97 16.98 -4.21 16.69
#